data_AF-A0A497E1Q3-F1
#
_entry.id   AF-A0A497E1Q3-F1
#
_cell.length_a   1.000
_cell.length_b   1.000
_cell.length_c   1.000
_cell.angle_alpha   90.00
_cell.angle_beta   90.00
_cell.angle_gamma   90.00
#
_symmetry.space_group_name_H-M   'P 1'
#
loop_
_entity.id
_entity.type
_entity.pdbx_description
1 polymer ?
#
loop_
_entity_poly.entity_id
_entity_poly.type
_entity_poly.pdbx_seq_one_letter_code
_entity_poly.pdbx_strand_id
1 'polypeptide(L)'
;MAAPLQNISGLISTIDWNETIDALMSIERAYVNSLQERIDANNTKLTAWGSFTARLLTLQNYAAVLNRSSTFQATKATSSDESILTATVTGIPQTGTYPLKVYQLAQTHQIISQGYSDTDTTIVGTGTITIEVGKGFVDRETPLEWLNGQKGVKRGSIKITDRSGASAVIDLTGALTVQDVIEAINNASGISVTAEIDYDAGYNVGDAIKLTDTSGGSGNFKVEEVNGGSTAADLGILADVASSVIHGEDINDI
;
A
#
# COMPACT_ATOMS: atom_id res chain seq x y z
N MET A 1 -50.25 -67.36 21.64
CA MET A 1 -50.99 -68.45 20.98
C MET A 1 -51.54 -67.93 19.66
N ALA A 2 -51.02 -68.43 18.54
CA ALA A 2 -51.66 -68.39 17.23
C ALA A 2 -51.45 -69.79 16.62
N ALA A 3 -52.54 -70.39 16.16
CA ALA A 3 -52.69 -71.82 15.92
C ALA A 3 -51.80 -72.37 14.77
N PRO A 4 -51.42 -73.66 14.81
CA PRO A 4 -50.79 -74.31 13.66
C PRO A 4 -51.84 -74.52 12.56
N LEU A 5 -51.61 -73.96 11.37
CA LEU A 5 -52.37 -74.28 10.18
C LEU A 5 -51.91 -75.65 9.67
N GLN A 6 -52.73 -76.68 9.91
CA GLN A 6 -52.61 -77.96 9.22
C GLN A 6 -53.05 -77.77 7.76
N ASN A 7 -52.10 -77.84 6.83
CA ASN A 7 -52.41 -77.92 5.41
C ASN A 7 -52.85 -79.36 5.08
N ILE A 8 -54.07 -79.50 4.55
CA ILE A 8 -54.65 -80.78 4.13
C ILE A 8 -53.91 -81.25 2.87
N SER A 9 -53.08 -82.29 3.01
CA SER A 9 -52.50 -83.05 1.90
C SER A 9 -53.56 -83.99 1.32
N GLY A 10 -53.93 -83.78 0.05
CA GLY A 10 -54.99 -84.53 -0.64
C GLY A 10 -54.66 -86.01 -0.86
N LEU A 11 -55.58 -86.89 -0.47
CA LEU A 11 -55.45 -88.34 -0.32
C LEU A 11 -55.31 -89.19 -1.61
N ILE A 12 -55.03 -88.62 -2.80
CA ILE A 12 -54.82 -89.40 -4.05
C ILE A 12 -53.63 -88.90 -4.89
N SER A 13 -52.91 -87.86 -4.47
CA SER A 13 -51.70 -87.39 -5.17
C SER A 13 -50.50 -87.54 -4.26
N THR A 14 -49.60 -88.49 -4.56
CA THR A 14 -48.28 -88.63 -3.92
C THR A 14 -47.30 -87.55 -4.43
N ILE A 15 -47.72 -86.29 -4.45
CA ILE A 15 -46.88 -85.15 -4.86
C ILE A 15 -46.65 -84.28 -3.62
N ASP A 16 -45.40 -84.18 -3.20
CA ASP A 16 -44.97 -83.20 -2.20
C ASP A 16 -44.96 -81.82 -2.86
N TRP A 17 -46.04 -81.07 -2.60
CA TRP A 17 -46.23 -79.75 -3.19
C TRP A 17 -45.20 -78.73 -2.71
N ASN A 18 -44.62 -78.91 -1.52
CA ASN A 18 -43.54 -78.03 -1.05
C ASN A 18 -42.27 -78.27 -1.84
N GLU A 19 -41.89 -79.55 -2.06
CA GLU A 19 -40.73 -79.90 -2.87
C GLU A 19 -40.90 -79.47 -4.34
N THR A 20 -42.11 -79.59 -4.88
CA THR A 20 -42.41 -79.17 -6.26
C THR A 20 -42.42 -77.64 -6.40
N ILE A 21 -42.94 -76.90 -5.41
CA ILE A 21 -42.89 -75.43 -5.36
C ILE A 21 -41.44 -74.97 -5.19
N ASP A 22 -40.66 -75.60 -4.31
CA ASP A 22 -39.24 -75.29 -4.12
C ASP A 22 -38.43 -75.58 -5.39
N ALA A 23 -38.72 -76.68 -6.08
CA ALA A 23 -38.10 -77.01 -7.37
C ALA A 23 -38.43 -75.97 -8.45
N LEU A 24 -39.70 -75.56 -8.58
CA LEU A 24 -40.11 -74.49 -9.51
C LEU A 24 -39.50 -73.13 -9.13
N MET A 25 -39.50 -72.78 -7.84
CA MET A 25 -38.86 -71.57 -7.32
C MET A 25 -37.34 -71.59 -7.51
N SER A 26 -36.69 -72.75 -7.45
CA SER A 26 -35.25 -72.88 -7.69
C SER A 26 -34.87 -72.62 -9.15
N ILE A 27 -35.71 -73.04 -10.09
CA ILE A 27 -35.55 -72.77 -11.53
C ILE A 27 -35.73 -71.28 -11.81
N GLU A 28 -36.73 -70.64 -11.19
CA GLU A 28 -36.95 -69.19 -11.32
C GLU A 28 -35.82 -68.38 -10.66
N ARG A 29 -35.31 -68.82 -9.50
CA ARG A 29 -34.14 -68.21 -8.82
C ARG A 29 -32.84 -68.40 -9.60
N ALA A 30 -32.65 -69.51 -10.32
CA ALA A 30 -31.46 -69.73 -11.15
C ALA A 30 -31.32 -68.63 -12.21
N TYR A 31 -32.43 -68.21 -12.82
CA TYR A 31 -32.43 -67.08 -13.75
C TYR A 31 -32.05 -65.77 -13.07
N VAL A 32 -32.64 -65.46 -11.91
CA VAL A 32 -32.30 -64.26 -11.12
C VAL A 32 -30.82 -64.25 -10.70
N ASN A 33 -30.28 -65.38 -10.25
CA ASN A 33 -28.86 -65.52 -9.89
C ASN A 33 -27.95 -65.27 -11.09
N SER A 34 -28.29 -65.79 -12.27
CA SER A 34 -27.52 -65.54 -13.50
C SER A 34 -27.53 -64.06 -13.91
N LEU A 35 -28.64 -63.35 -13.67
CA LEU A 35 -28.71 -61.91 -13.89
C LEU A 35 -27.91 -61.13 -12.85
N GLN A 36 -27.93 -61.55 -11.58
CA GLN A 36 -27.13 -60.95 -10.52
C GLN A 36 -25.63 -61.09 -10.78
N GLU A 37 -25.17 -62.28 -11.21
CA GLU A 37 -23.77 -62.49 -11.63
C GLU A 37 -23.37 -61.57 -12.80
N ARG A 38 -24.27 -61.38 -13.77
CA ARG A 38 -24.03 -60.44 -14.88
C ARG A 38 -23.99 -58.99 -14.40
N ILE A 39 -24.82 -58.61 -13.43
CA ILE A 39 -24.80 -57.28 -12.80
C ILE A 39 -23.46 -57.06 -12.09
N ASP A 40 -23.00 -58.01 -11.28
CA ASP A 40 -21.76 -57.90 -10.52
C ASP A 40 -20.53 -57.87 -11.44
N ALA A 41 -20.52 -58.70 -12.49
CA ALA A 41 -19.50 -58.67 -13.53
C ALA A 41 -19.46 -57.32 -14.28
N ASN A 42 -20.62 -56.73 -14.59
CA ASN A 42 -20.70 -55.42 -15.22
C ASN A 42 -20.28 -54.28 -14.26
N ASN A 43 -20.62 -54.36 -12.97
CA ASN A 43 -20.17 -53.41 -11.95
C ASN A 43 -18.66 -53.44 -11.76
N THR A 44 -18.04 -54.62 -11.80
CA THR A 44 -16.58 -54.79 -11.78
C THR A 44 -15.94 -54.13 -12.99
N LYS A 45 -16.49 -54.35 -14.19
CA LYS A 45 -16.03 -53.69 -15.43
C LYS A 45 -16.18 -52.16 -15.34
N LEU A 46 -17.31 -51.67 -14.84
CA LEU A 46 -17.57 -50.24 -14.67
C LEU A 46 -16.53 -49.59 -13.73
N THR A 47 -16.21 -50.25 -12.62
CA THR A 47 -15.18 -49.80 -11.67
C THR A 47 -13.79 -49.77 -12.32
N ALA A 48 -13.44 -50.80 -13.11
CA ALA A 48 -12.19 -50.84 -13.85
C ALA A 48 -12.09 -49.70 -14.88
N TRP A 49 -13.17 -49.43 -15.63
CA TRP A 49 -13.25 -48.28 -16.55
C TRP A 49 -13.13 -46.94 -15.84
N GLY A 50 -13.74 -46.79 -14.66
CA GLY A 50 -13.59 -45.60 -13.81
C GLY A 50 -12.13 -45.37 -13.40
N SER A 51 -11.44 -46.40 -12.94
CA SER A 51 -10.01 -46.34 -12.57
C SER A 51 -9.11 -46.02 -13.77
N PHE A 52 -9.37 -46.65 -14.93
CA PHE A 52 -8.64 -46.35 -16.16
C PHE A 52 -8.80 -44.88 -16.58
N THR A 53 -10.04 -44.39 -16.57
CA THR A 53 -10.36 -42.99 -16.91
C THR A 53 -9.68 -42.03 -15.95
N ALA A 54 -9.69 -42.31 -14.64
CA ALA A 54 -8.99 -41.49 -13.64
C ALA A 54 -7.48 -41.41 -13.92
N ARG A 55 -6.83 -42.54 -14.22
CA ARG A 55 -5.40 -42.58 -14.58
C ARG A 55 -5.11 -41.83 -15.88
N LEU A 56 -6.00 -41.94 -16.87
CA LEU A 56 -5.87 -41.21 -18.12
C LEU A 56 -6.00 -39.70 -17.92
N LEU A 57 -6.92 -39.25 -17.07
CA LEU A 57 -7.04 -37.83 -16.69
C LEU A 57 -5.78 -37.33 -15.96
N THR A 58 -5.21 -38.13 -15.05
CA THR A 58 -3.93 -37.78 -14.41
C THR A 58 -2.81 -37.65 -15.43
N LEU A 59 -2.69 -38.59 -16.37
CA LEU A 59 -1.71 -38.53 -17.44
C LEU A 59 -1.93 -37.29 -18.32
N GLN A 60 -3.18 -37.00 -18.69
CA GLN A 60 -3.55 -35.83 -19.47
C GLN A 60 -3.13 -34.53 -18.76
N ASN A 61 -3.29 -34.44 -17.43
CA ASN A 61 -2.86 -33.29 -16.66
C ASN A 61 -1.34 -33.10 -16.69
N TYR A 62 -0.55 -34.17 -16.51
CA TYR A 62 0.91 -34.07 -16.62
C TYR A 62 1.35 -33.72 -18.04
N ALA A 63 0.74 -34.32 -19.05
CA ALA A 63 1.01 -33.98 -20.45
C ALA A 63 0.68 -32.51 -20.74
N ALA A 64 -0.41 -31.97 -20.19
CA ALA A 64 -0.78 -30.56 -20.33
C ALA A 64 0.24 -29.61 -19.69
N VAL A 65 0.85 -29.99 -18.56
CA VAL A 65 1.94 -29.21 -17.93
C VAL A 65 3.23 -29.26 -18.75
N LEU A 66 3.57 -30.45 -19.26
CA LEU A 66 4.75 -30.64 -20.11
C LEU A 66 4.60 -30.00 -21.49
N ASN A 67 3.38 -29.84 -22.00
CA ASN A 67 3.14 -29.16 -23.27
C ASN A 67 3.31 -27.63 -23.20
N ARG A 68 3.58 -27.07 -22.01
CA ARG A 68 3.82 -25.63 -21.83
C ARG A 68 5.28 -25.29 -22.05
N SER A 69 5.55 -24.33 -22.96
CA SER A 69 6.91 -23.83 -23.21
C SER A 69 7.58 -23.26 -21.96
N SER A 70 6.81 -22.66 -21.04
CA SER A 70 7.33 -22.09 -19.78
C SER A 70 7.94 -23.14 -18.85
N THR A 71 7.46 -24.39 -18.90
CA THR A 71 8.01 -25.51 -18.10
C THR A 71 9.49 -25.76 -18.47
N PHE A 72 9.88 -25.51 -19.72
CA PHE A 72 11.26 -25.70 -20.19
C PHE A 72 12.10 -24.42 -20.23
N GLN A 73 11.49 -23.26 -19.95
CA GLN A 73 12.15 -21.96 -19.91
C GLN A 73 12.29 -21.43 -18.47
N ALA A 74 12.10 -22.30 -17.48
CA ALA A 74 12.27 -21.95 -16.08
C ALA A 74 13.74 -21.54 -15.82
N THR A 75 13.93 -20.35 -15.26
CA THR A 75 15.23 -19.82 -14.87
C THR A 75 15.31 -19.69 -13.36
N LYS A 76 16.53 -19.84 -12.81
CA LYS A 76 16.81 -19.71 -11.38
C LYS A 76 17.67 -18.47 -11.16
N ALA A 77 17.28 -17.63 -10.19
CA ALA A 77 18.15 -16.58 -9.69
C ALA A 77 18.94 -17.10 -8.49
N THR A 78 20.21 -16.71 -8.40
CA THR A 78 21.10 -16.99 -7.27
C THR A 78 21.80 -15.71 -6.89
N SER A 79 21.89 -15.43 -5.59
CA SER A 79 22.66 -14.31 -5.06
C SER A 79 24.02 -14.80 -4.58
N SER A 80 25.05 -13.96 -4.68
CA SER A 80 26.34 -14.23 -4.05
C SER A 80 26.28 -14.12 -2.52
N ASP A 81 25.31 -13.35 -2.00
CA ASP A 81 25.06 -13.20 -0.56
C ASP A 81 23.55 -13.09 -0.31
N GLU A 82 22.94 -14.20 0.12
CA GLU A 82 21.50 -14.28 0.40
C GLU A 82 21.08 -13.56 1.70
N SER A 83 22.04 -13.20 2.57
CA SER A 83 21.72 -12.44 3.78
C SER A 83 21.43 -10.96 3.49
N ILE A 84 22.00 -10.44 2.39
CA ILE A 84 21.83 -9.05 1.95
C ILE A 84 20.72 -8.94 0.90
N LEU A 85 20.70 -9.84 -0.08
CA LEU A 85 19.77 -9.77 -1.19
C LEU A 85 19.36 -11.18 -1.65
N THR A 86 18.06 -11.42 -1.66
CA THR A 86 17.48 -12.59 -2.33
C THR A 86 16.75 -12.13 -3.60
N ALA A 87 16.65 -13.02 -4.58
CA ALA A 87 15.98 -12.72 -5.83
C ALA A 87 15.04 -13.87 -6.19
N THR A 88 13.81 -13.54 -6.55
CA THR A 88 12.83 -14.47 -7.09
C THR A 88 12.61 -14.15 -8.56
N VAL A 89 12.54 -15.19 -9.38
CA VAL A 89 12.31 -15.04 -10.82
C VAL A 89 10.81 -15.05 -11.10
N THR A 90 10.34 -14.03 -11.80
CA THR A 90 9.00 -14.00 -12.40
C THR A 90 9.13 -13.82 -13.91
N GLY A 91 8.29 -14.52 -14.68
CA GLY A 91 8.28 -14.42 -16.15
C GLY A 91 9.47 -15.11 -16.84
N ILE A 92 9.98 -14.49 -17.90
CA ILE A 92 11.05 -15.01 -18.77
C ILE A 92 12.21 -13.99 -18.77
N PRO A 93 12.98 -13.88 -17.68
CA PRO A 93 14.07 -12.92 -17.60
C PRO A 93 15.21 -13.28 -18.57
N GLN A 94 15.98 -12.27 -18.96
CA GLN A 94 17.24 -12.52 -19.67
C GLN A 94 18.23 -13.19 -18.72
N THR A 95 18.90 -14.25 -19.19
CA THR A 95 19.89 -14.97 -18.38
C THR A 95 21.20 -14.20 -18.39
N GLY A 96 21.74 -13.87 -17.22
CA GLY A 96 22.97 -13.11 -17.09
C GLY A 96 23.43 -12.95 -15.65
N THR A 97 24.63 -12.40 -15.48
CA THR A 97 25.17 -11.98 -14.17
C THR A 97 24.95 -10.49 -14.02
N TYR A 98 24.34 -10.07 -12.90
CA TYR A 98 24.02 -8.68 -12.62
C TYR A 98 24.83 -8.19 -11.41
N PRO A 99 25.79 -7.27 -11.59
CA PRO A 99 26.52 -6.69 -10.46
C PRO A 99 25.63 -5.67 -9.74
N LEU A 100 25.33 -5.93 -8.47
CA LEU A 100 24.50 -5.07 -7.63
C LEU A 100 25.32 -4.62 -6.41
N LYS A 101 25.18 -3.35 -6.04
CA LYS A 101 25.77 -2.78 -4.83
C LYS A 101 24.68 -2.09 -4.02
N VAL A 102 24.42 -2.59 -2.82
CA VAL A 102 23.43 -2.02 -1.89
C VAL A 102 24.09 -0.91 -1.10
N TYR A 103 23.57 0.31 -1.19
CA TYR A 103 24.08 1.47 -0.44
C TYR A 103 23.29 1.71 0.84
N GLN A 104 21.97 1.64 0.76
CA GLN A 104 21.06 1.89 1.87
C GLN A 104 19.75 1.13 1.64
N LEU A 105 19.12 0.68 2.71
CA LEU A 105 17.79 0.09 2.67
C LEU A 105 16.73 1.18 2.66
N ALA A 106 15.63 0.95 1.93
CA ALA A 106 14.44 1.76 2.07
C ALA A 106 13.94 1.68 3.52
N GLN A 107 13.63 2.83 4.11
CA GLN A 107 13.11 2.94 5.46
C GLN A 107 11.69 3.51 5.41
N THR A 108 10.86 3.16 6.38
CA THR A 108 9.53 3.75 6.56
C THR A 108 9.64 4.99 7.43
N HIS A 109 8.99 6.08 7.04
CA HIS A 109 8.91 7.29 7.86
C HIS A 109 8.09 7.02 9.14
N GLN A 110 8.54 7.57 10.27
CA GLN A 110 7.87 7.45 11.57
C GLN A 110 7.90 8.80 12.28
N ILE A 111 6.75 9.22 12.80
CA ILE A 111 6.60 10.41 13.63
C ILE A 111 6.05 9.95 14.98
N ILE A 112 6.64 10.48 16.05
CA ILE A 112 6.22 10.20 17.42
C ILE A 112 5.69 11.51 17.99
N SER A 113 4.53 11.48 18.62
CA SER A 113 3.98 12.66 19.28
C SER A 113 4.91 13.14 20.39
N GLN A 114 4.90 14.45 20.66
CA GLN A 114 5.50 14.97 21.89
C GLN A 114 4.84 14.33 23.13
N GLY A 115 5.52 14.41 24.27
CA GLY A 115 4.99 13.94 25.55
C GLY A 115 3.86 14.84 26.05
N TYR A 116 2.81 14.22 26.59
CA TYR A 116 1.71 14.91 27.27
C TYR A 116 1.78 14.64 28.79
N SER A 117 1.24 15.54 29.60
CA SER A 117 1.28 15.46 31.07
C SER A 117 0.55 14.24 31.63
N ASP A 118 -0.43 13.74 30.88
CA ASP A 118 -1.34 12.67 31.25
C ASP A 118 -1.91 12.02 30.00
N THR A 119 -2.49 10.83 30.15
CA THR A 119 -2.95 10.00 29.04
C THR A 119 -4.40 10.27 28.60
N ASP A 120 -5.22 10.83 29.48
CA ASP A 120 -6.69 10.77 29.33
C ASP A 120 -7.47 11.90 30.01
N THR A 121 -6.83 12.78 30.77
CA THR A 121 -7.53 13.83 31.54
C THR A 121 -7.52 15.19 30.83
N THR A 122 -6.42 15.53 30.16
CA THR A 122 -6.27 16.79 29.45
C THR A 122 -6.81 16.67 28.03
N ILE A 123 -7.85 17.44 27.73
CA ILE A 123 -8.45 17.49 26.39
C ILE A 123 -7.49 18.23 25.44
N VAL A 124 -7.05 17.56 24.37
CA VAL A 124 -6.10 18.05 23.36
C VAL A 124 -6.69 19.07 22.36
N GLY A 125 -7.81 19.71 22.71
CA GLY A 125 -8.54 20.64 21.85
C GLY A 125 -9.37 19.97 20.74
N THR A 126 -9.94 20.80 19.86
CA THR A 126 -10.70 20.39 18.67
C THR A 126 -10.03 20.94 17.42
N GLY A 127 -9.88 20.13 16.37
CA GLY A 127 -9.28 20.55 15.11
C GLY A 127 -9.40 19.47 14.03
N THR A 128 -8.88 19.76 12.84
CA THR A 128 -8.78 18.80 11.73
C THR A 128 -7.35 18.30 11.66
N ILE A 129 -7.16 16.98 11.58
CA ILE A 129 -5.86 16.38 11.28
C ILE A 129 -5.83 16.09 9.79
N THR A 130 -4.92 16.76 9.07
CA THR A 130 -4.62 16.48 7.67
C THR A 130 -3.32 15.69 7.60
N ILE A 131 -3.31 14.58 6.87
CA ILE A 131 -2.11 13.75 6.66
C ILE A 131 -1.81 13.75 5.16
N GLU A 132 -0.63 14.23 4.80
CA GLU A 132 -0.16 14.29 3.44
C GLU A 132 1.11 13.44 3.30
N VAL A 133 1.25 12.73 2.17
CA VAL A 133 2.35 11.78 1.94
C VAL A 133 3.09 12.18 0.66
N GLY A 134 4.29 12.74 0.83
CA GLY A 134 5.18 13.20 -0.24
C GLY A 134 4.70 14.51 -0.88
N LYS A 135 5.57 15.55 -0.88
CA LYS A 135 5.25 16.89 -1.40
C LYS A 135 3.89 17.42 -0.94
N GLY A 136 3.59 17.25 0.35
CA GLY A 136 2.44 17.92 0.98
C GLY A 136 2.69 19.43 1.01
N PHE A 137 1.69 20.24 1.33
CA PHE A 137 1.86 21.69 1.43
C PHE A 137 2.43 22.09 2.81
N VAL A 138 3.16 23.19 2.84
CA VAL A 138 3.48 23.91 4.07
C VAL A 138 2.20 24.56 4.61
N ASP A 139 1.77 24.15 5.80
CA ASP A 139 0.72 24.84 6.57
C ASP A 139 1.34 25.90 7.50
N ARG A 140 0.55 26.88 7.93
CA ARG A 140 0.93 27.94 8.88
C ARG A 140 1.40 27.34 10.21
N GLU A 141 0.79 26.24 10.64
CA GLU A 141 1.16 25.56 11.89
C GLU A 141 2.42 24.69 11.76
N THR A 142 2.98 24.54 10.56
CA THR A 142 4.19 23.73 10.32
C THR A 142 5.35 24.25 11.17
N PRO A 143 5.96 23.41 12.03
CA PRO A 143 7.15 23.78 12.77
C PRO A 143 8.30 24.07 11.82
N LEU A 144 9.00 25.18 12.04
CA LEU A 144 10.13 25.55 11.18
C LEU A 144 11.32 24.58 11.30
N GLU A 145 11.34 23.68 12.29
CA GLU A 145 12.32 22.59 12.40
C GLU A 145 12.07 21.47 11.38
N TRP A 146 10.86 21.36 10.83
CA TRP A 146 10.50 20.31 9.87
C TRP A 146 10.76 20.71 8.42
N LEU A 147 10.95 22.00 8.16
CA LEU A 147 11.26 22.55 6.84
C LEU A 147 12.63 22.08 6.34
N ASN A 148 12.86 22.24 5.03
CA ASN A 148 14.10 21.90 4.32
C ASN A 148 14.51 20.44 4.50
N GLY A 149 13.55 19.52 4.47
CA GLY A 149 13.76 18.10 4.71
C GLY A 149 14.23 17.80 6.13
N GLN A 150 13.59 18.41 7.13
CA GLN A 150 13.93 18.28 8.56
C GLN A 150 15.32 18.80 8.96
N LYS A 151 15.98 19.59 8.10
CA LYS A 151 17.17 20.37 8.50
C LYS A 151 16.78 21.56 9.37
N GLY A 152 15.53 22.03 9.21
CA GLY A 152 14.98 23.17 9.89
C GLY A 152 15.51 24.51 9.37
N VAL A 153 15.00 25.58 9.98
CA VAL A 153 15.39 26.97 9.70
C VAL A 153 16.23 27.51 10.85
N LYS A 154 17.42 28.04 10.54
CA LYS A 154 18.25 28.71 11.55
C LYS A 154 17.54 29.95 12.07
N ARG A 155 17.37 30.02 13.39
CA ARG A 155 16.79 31.18 14.08
C ARG A 155 17.72 32.39 14.04
N GLY A 156 17.15 33.56 13.81
CA GLY A 156 17.91 34.79 13.63
C GLY A 156 17.00 35.97 13.31
N SER A 157 17.58 36.99 12.70
CA SER A 157 16.84 38.16 12.23
C SER A 157 17.09 38.36 10.74
N ILE A 158 16.10 38.89 10.04
CA ILE A 158 16.20 39.24 8.63
C ILE A 158 15.96 40.72 8.48
N LYS A 159 16.53 41.34 7.44
CA LYS A 159 16.28 42.74 7.11
C LYS A 159 15.50 42.79 5.81
N ILE A 160 14.33 43.42 5.85
CA ILE A 160 13.49 43.62 4.66
C ILE A 160 13.57 45.10 4.29
N THR A 161 13.82 45.37 3.01
CA THR A 161 13.81 46.73 2.44
C THR A 161 12.72 46.80 1.38
N ASP A 162 11.73 47.64 1.62
CA ASP A 162 10.60 47.86 0.73
C ASP A 162 11.01 48.73 -0.48
N ARG A 163 10.14 48.83 -1.48
CA ARG A 163 10.48 49.54 -2.72
C ARG A 163 10.52 51.06 -2.57
N SER A 164 10.00 51.61 -1.47
CA SER A 164 10.17 53.03 -1.12
C SER A 164 11.58 53.33 -0.59
N GLY A 165 12.34 52.28 -0.26
CA GLY A 165 13.67 52.36 0.34
C GLY A 165 13.65 52.33 1.87
N ALA A 166 12.48 52.11 2.49
CA ALA A 166 12.39 51.92 3.92
C ALA A 166 12.84 50.50 4.28
N SER A 167 13.54 50.35 5.41
CA SER A 167 14.02 49.05 5.88
C SER A 167 13.61 48.80 7.32
N ALA A 168 13.27 47.55 7.62
CA ALA A 168 13.07 47.06 8.99
C ALA A 168 13.88 45.78 9.22
N VAL A 169 14.32 45.59 10.45
CA VAL A 169 14.89 44.31 10.92
C VAL A 169 13.80 43.56 11.67
N ILE A 170 13.51 42.35 11.22
CA ILE A 170 12.48 41.46 11.77
C ILE A 170 13.20 40.41 12.59
N ASP A 171 12.89 40.34 13.88
CA ASP A 171 13.43 39.34 14.78
C ASP A 171 12.58 38.06 14.71
N LEU A 172 13.19 36.97 14.25
CA LEU A 172 12.58 35.65 14.13
C LEU A 172 13.21 34.66 15.13
N THR A 173 14.00 35.13 16.09
CA THR A 173 14.68 34.25 17.05
C THR A 173 13.72 33.44 17.91
N GLY A 174 12.54 34.01 18.21
CA GLY A 174 11.46 33.37 18.97
C GLY A 174 10.40 32.64 18.12
N ALA A 175 10.50 32.68 16.78
CA ALA A 175 9.52 32.02 15.92
C ALA A 175 9.64 30.49 16.05
N LEU A 176 8.52 29.78 16.12
CA LEU A 176 8.50 28.31 16.18
C LEU A 176 7.92 27.71 14.90
N THR A 177 6.94 28.38 14.32
CA THR A 177 6.14 27.93 13.17
C THR A 177 6.22 28.90 12.00
N VAL A 178 5.76 28.46 10.83
CA VAL A 178 5.60 29.34 9.64
C VAL A 178 4.67 30.51 9.95
N GLN A 179 3.65 30.29 10.78
CA GLN A 179 2.74 31.32 11.24
C GLN A 179 3.48 32.45 11.95
N ASP A 180 4.38 32.12 12.87
CA ASP A 180 5.12 33.12 13.65
C ASP A 180 5.98 34.01 12.72
N VAL A 181 6.55 33.42 11.66
CA VAL A 181 7.32 34.17 10.65
C VAL A 181 6.42 35.11 9.86
N ILE A 182 5.29 34.61 9.36
CA ILE A 182 4.32 35.40 8.60
C ILE A 182 3.80 36.57 9.45
N GLU A 183 3.44 36.30 10.71
CA GLU A 183 2.99 37.34 11.63
C GLU A 183 4.09 38.35 11.96
N ALA A 184 5.32 37.91 12.21
CA ALA A 184 6.43 38.81 12.50
C ALA A 184 6.73 39.77 11.33
N ILE A 185 6.64 39.29 10.09
CA ILE A 185 6.78 40.13 8.89
C ILE A 185 5.58 41.07 8.73
N ASN A 186 4.35 40.56 8.81
CA ASN A 186 3.14 41.35 8.61
C ASN A 186 2.92 42.43 9.68
N ASN A 187 3.44 42.21 10.89
CA ASN A 187 3.36 43.17 11.98
C ASN A 187 4.60 44.09 12.07
N ALA A 188 5.56 43.97 11.14
CA ALA A 188 6.76 44.80 11.13
C ALA A 188 6.41 46.27 10.85
N SER A 189 6.76 47.16 11.77
CA SER A 189 6.58 48.59 11.58
C SER A 189 7.72 49.21 10.75
N GLY A 190 7.39 50.18 9.90
CA GLY A 190 8.38 50.95 9.15
C GLY A 190 8.67 50.43 7.73
N ILE A 191 7.97 49.37 7.30
CA ILE A 191 7.94 48.88 5.92
C ILE A 191 6.49 48.58 5.53
N SER A 192 6.19 48.60 4.23
CA SER A 192 4.86 48.24 3.70
C SER A 192 4.93 46.92 2.94
N VAL A 193 4.99 45.79 3.66
CA VAL A 193 5.15 44.44 3.10
C VAL A 193 4.14 43.48 3.72
N THR A 194 3.58 42.59 2.89
CA THR A 194 2.73 41.48 3.35
C THR A 194 3.36 40.14 3.02
N ALA A 195 3.34 39.20 3.96
CA ALA A 195 3.79 37.82 3.81
C ALA A 195 2.60 36.85 3.84
N GLU A 196 2.64 35.82 3.01
CA GLU A 196 1.71 34.70 3.00
C GLU A 196 2.38 33.43 2.46
N ILE A 197 1.74 32.26 2.63
CA ILE A 197 2.16 31.05 1.89
C ILE A 197 1.80 31.27 0.42
N ASP A 198 2.74 30.95 -0.47
CA ASP A 198 2.56 31.14 -1.90
C ASP A 198 1.62 30.08 -2.47
N TYR A 199 0.52 30.50 -3.09
CA TYR A 199 -0.39 29.61 -3.82
C TYR A 199 -0.47 29.97 -5.31
N ASP A 200 0.44 30.81 -5.82
CA ASP A 200 0.39 31.31 -7.18
C ASP A 200 0.86 30.25 -8.18
N ALA A 201 0.03 29.95 -9.18
CA ALA A 201 0.32 28.92 -10.17
C ALA A 201 1.66 29.18 -10.90
N GLY A 202 2.59 28.23 -10.80
CA GLY A 202 3.92 28.31 -11.39
C GLY A 202 5.04 28.63 -10.41
N TYR A 203 4.74 28.87 -9.13
CA TYR A 203 5.72 29.16 -8.08
C TYR A 203 5.48 28.29 -6.85
N ASN A 204 6.28 27.23 -6.67
CA ASN A 204 6.37 26.37 -5.47
C ASN A 204 5.07 26.32 -4.64
N VAL A 205 3.96 25.96 -5.31
CA VAL A 205 2.59 26.21 -4.83
C VAL A 205 2.38 25.47 -3.52
N GLY A 206 2.10 26.22 -2.46
CA GLY A 206 1.88 25.78 -1.10
C GLY A 206 3.16 25.42 -0.33
N ASP A 207 4.34 25.58 -0.93
CA ASP A 207 5.63 25.17 -0.35
C ASP A 207 6.64 26.32 -0.25
N ALA A 208 6.21 27.56 -0.45
CA ALA A 208 7.06 28.75 -0.36
C ALA A 208 6.36 29.89 0.40
N ILE A 209 7.14 30.85 0.86
CA ILE A 209 6.63 32.11 1.41
C ILE A 209 6.68 33.16 0.31
N LYS A 210 5.53 33.80 0.04
CA LYS A 210 5.41 34.94 -0.86
C LYS A 210 5.42 36.23 -0.06
N LEU A 211 6.25 37.19 -0.50
CA LEU A 211 6.26 38.54 0.03
C LEU A 211 5.77 39.51 -1.04
N THR A 212 4.88 40.44 -0.67
CA THR A 212 4.36 41.49 -1.54
C THR A 212 4.63 42.86 -0.93
N ASP A 213 5.35 43.71 -1.66
CA ASP A 213 5.50 45.13 -1.37
C ASP A 213 4.23 45.90 -1.77
N THR A 214 3.73 46.72 -0.85
CA THR A 214 2.57 47.59 -1.03
C THR A 214 2.93 49.07 -0.89
N SER A 215 4.23 49.40 -0.83
CA SER A 215 4.73 50.77 -0.64
C SER A 215 4.52 51.66 -1.88
N GLY A 216 4.45 51.05 -3.07
CA GLY A 216 4.32 51.76 -4.35
C GLY A 216 5.61 52.42 -4.84
N GLY A 217 6.74 52.15 -4.18
CA GLY A 217 8.04 52.68 -4.58
C GLY A 217 8.65 52.03 -5.83
N SER A 218 9.72 52.64 -6.35
CA SER A 218 10.42 52.19 -7.56
C SER A 218 11.78 51.53 -7.30
N GLY A 219 12.24 51.52 -6.04
CA GLY A 219 13.47 50.84 -5.63
C GLY A 219 13.36 49.31 -5.70
N ASN A 220 14.47 48.63 -5.42
CA ASN A 220 14.48 47.17 -5.34
C ASN A 220 13.81 46.70 -4.04
N PHE A 221 13.02 45.64 -4.14
CA PHE A 221 12.50 44.91 -2.98
C PHE A 221 13.55 43.88 -2.55
N LYS A 222 14.01 43.97 -1.30
CA LYS A 222 15.12 43.15 -0.79
C LYS A 222 14.81 42.46 0.52
N VAL A 223 15.32 41.24 0.66
CA VAL A 223 15.43 40.52 1.93
C VAL A 223 16.88 40.12 2.09
N GLU A 224 17.46 40.49 3.22
CA GLU A 224 18.88 40.31 3.53
C GLU A 224 19.06 39.60 4.87
N GLU A 225 20.15 38.85 4.99
CA GLU A 225 20.57 38.27 6.27
C GLU A 225 21.10 39.36 7.22
N VAL A 226 20.85 39.19 8.51
CA VAL A 226 21.43 40.03 9.56
C VAL A 226 22.50 39.23 10.30
N ASN A 227 23.64 39.88 10.62
CA ASN A 227 24.74 39.29 11.40
C ASN A 227 25.32 37.98 10.84
N GLY A 228 25.29 37.77 9.52
CA GLY A 228 25.78 36.53 8.90
C GLY A 228 24.90 35.30 9.18
N GLY A 229 23.60 35.52 9.41
CA GLY A 229 22.58 34.48 9.48
C GLY A 229 22.39 33.72 8.17
N SER A 230 21.55 32.68 8.22
CA SER A 230 21.02 31.96 7.07
C SER A 230 19.49 31.92 7.10
N THR A 231 18.85 32.76 7.92
CA THR A 231 17.43 32.67 8.22
C THR A 231 16.57 32.98 6.99
N ALA A 232 16.93 34.02 6.22
CA ALA A 232 16.21 34.35 4.99
C ALA A 232 16.43 33.29 3.91
N ALA A 233 17.64 32.74 3.81
CA ALA A 233 17.97 31.66 2.89
C ALA A 233 17.23 30.37 3.22
N ASP A 234 17.21 29.97 4.49
CA ASP A 234 16.53 28.77 4.98
C ASP A 234 15.00 28.90 4.87
N LEU A 235 14.46 30.13 4.88
CA LEU A 235 13.05 30.42 4.61
C LEU A 235 12.75 30.61 3.11
N GLY A 236 13.74 30.45 2.23
CA GLY A 236 13.57 30.60 0.79
C GLY A 236 13.28 32.02 0.31
N ILE A 237 13.39 33.05 1.16
CA ILE A 237 12.97 34.43 0.85
C ILE A 237 14.13 35.40 0.61
N LEU A 238 15.38 34.95 0.67
CA LEU A 238 16.57 35.79 0.40
C LEU A 238 16.55 36.27 -1.07
N ALA A 239 16.35 37.57 -1.29
CA ALA A 239 16.21 38.10 -2.65
C ALA A 239 16.57 39.59 -2.76
N ASP A 240 16.90 40.01 -3.99
CA ASP A 240 17.06 41.41 -4.39
C ASP A 240 16.45 41.57 -5.80
N VAL A 241 15.22 42.09 -5.86
CA VAL A 241 14.44 42.12 -7.11
C VAL A 241 13.90 43.50 -7.42
N ALA A 242 13.77 43.80 -8.72
CA ALA A 242 13.08 44.98 -9.21
C ALA A 242 11.55 44.76 -9.35
N SER A 243 10.99 43.71 -8.73
CA SER A 243 9.55 43.41 -8.67
C SER A 243 8.91 43.88 -7.34
N SER A 244 7.58 43.99 -7.29
CA SER A 244 6.82 44.17 -6.05
C SER A 244 6.49 42.86 -5.34
N VAL A 245 6.83 41.72 -5.95
CA VAL A 245 6.59 40.40 -5.38
C VAL A 245 7.89 39.62 -5.37
N ILE A 246 8.17 38.96 -4.24
CA ILE A 246 9.18 37.91 -4.10
C ILE A 246 8.42 36.61 -3.89
N HIS A 247 8.55 35.69 -4.85
CA HIS A 247 8.14 34.30 -4.67
C HIS A 247 9.31 33.56 -4.04
N GLY A 248 9.07 32.92 -2.90
CA GLY A 248 10.11 32.16 -2.20
C GLY A 248 10.51 30.88 -2.95
N GLU A 249 11.70 30.39 -2.61
CA GLU A 249 12.12 29.04 -2.98
C GLU A 249 11.32 27.99 -2.20
N ASP A 250 11.32 26.75 -2.71
CA ASP A 250 10.71 25.61 -2.05
C ASP A 250 11.40 25.34 -0.71
N ILE A 251 10.63 25.44 0.38
CA ILE A 251 11.08 25.18 1.76
C ILE A 251 10.61 23.81 2.28
N ASN A 252 10.00 23.00 1.42
CA ASN A 252 9.47 21.68 1.72
C ASN A 252 10.06 20.58 0.80
N ASP A 253 11.36 20.68 0.53
CA ASP A 253 12.07 19.71 -0.30
C ASP A 253 12.28 18.39 0.49
N ILE A 254 11.50 17.35 0.16
CA ILE A 254 11.65 15.94 0.59
C ILE A 254 11.67 15.03 -0.63
#